data_AF-A0A2D7QV06-F1
#
_entry.id   AF-A0A2D7QV06-F1
#
_cell.length_a   1.000
_cell.length_b   1.000
_cell.length_c   1.000
_cell.angle_alpha   90.00
_cell.angle_beta   90.00
_cell.angle_gamma   90.00
#
_symmetry.space_group_name_H-M   'P 1'
#
loop_
_entity.id
_entity.type
_entity.pdbx_description
1 polymer ?
#
loop_
_entity_poly.entity_id
_entity_poly.type
_entity_poly.pdbx_seq_one_letter_code
_entity_poly.pdbx_strand_id
1 'polypeptide(L)'
;MLPAHLLSGMVCIHLGQMSIKRKNGILRWSNNLPEWTWLSIGLGYAFISHAVIDTLAIFTYHDCSPSGSFFSRSVFWGWMLGAIIILAWGLRVDIHYGYGMLVSTSYDLWDHYLLRFVDGVLDGFPEGFMGRYTHRFKSLQLHQLEWLILDNLFSGVDRHYGDPRFLVVELMFVAILILSLSYLRRSRPLMSKK
;
A
#
# COMPACT_ATOMS: atom_id res chain seq x y z
N MET A 1 -2.92 5.79 5.18
CA MET A 1 -4.16 5.08 4.81
C MET A 1 -3.92 3.57 4.64
N LEU A 2 -3.50 2.85 5.70
CA LEU A 2 -3.02 1.47 5.58
C LEU A 2 -3.98 0.48 4.86
N PRO A 3 -5.32 0.52 5.09
CA PRO A 3 -6.27 -0.29 4.33
C PRO A 3 -6.17 -0.15 2.81
N ALA A 4 -5.89 1.06 2.32
CA ALA A 4 -5.75 1.32 0.90
C ALA A 4 -4.51 0.64 0.31
N HIS A 5 -3.38 0.60 1.03
CA HIS A 5 -2.20 -0.16 0.60
C HIS A 5 -2.50 -1.64 0.51
N LEU A 6 -3.14 -2.21 1.53
CA LEU A 6 -3.47 -3.63 1.53
C LEU A 6 -4.42 -3.98 0.37
N LEU A 7 -5.52 -3.24 0.22
CA LEU A 7 -6.50 -3.48 -0.83
C LEU A 7 -5.91 -3.25 -2.23
N SER A 8 -5.10 -2.21 -2.43
CA SER A 8 -4.43 -1.96 -3.71
C SER A 8 -3.46 -3.08 -4.05
N GLY A 9 -2.71 -3.60 -3.08
CA GLY A 9 -1.88 -4.79 -3.24
C GLY A 9 -2.69 -5.98 -3.75
N MET A 10 -3.85 -6.26 -3.14
CA MET A 10 -4.75 -7.32 -3.59
C MET A 10 -5.27 -7.10 -5.02
N VAL A 11 -5.66 -5.88 -5.35
CA VAL A 11 -6.13 -5.50 -6.70
C VAL A 11 -5.00 -5.66 -7.73
N CYS A 12 -3.77 -5.28 -7.40
CA CYS A 12 -2.61 -5.40 -8.29
C CYS A 12 -2.30 -6.84 -8.68
N ILE A 13 -2.54 -7.79 -7.78
CA ILE A 13 -2.40 -9.23 -8.07
C ILE A 13 -3.37 -9.67 -9.19
N HIS A 14 -4.62 -9.16 -9.18
CA HIS A 14 -5.57 -9.36 -10.29
C HIS A 14 -5.13 -8.68 -11.58
N LEU A 15 -4.58 -7.47 -11.50
CA LEU A 15 -4.07 -6.76 -12.68
C LEU A 15 -2.90 -7.52 -13.33
N GLY A 16 -2.02 -8.11 -12.53
CA GLY A 16 -0.97 -9.02 -13.00
C GLY A 16 -1.57 -10.22 -13.75
N GLN A 17 -2.60 -10.87 -13.20
CA GLN A 17 -3.34 -11.93 -13.88
C GLN A 17 -3.95 -11.46 -15.20
N MET A 18 -4.58 -10.28 -15.22
CA MET A 18 -5.23 -9.72 -16.41
C MET A 18 -4.23 -9.34 -17.51
N SER A 19 -2.98 -9.06 -17.16
CA SER A 19 -1.90 -8.74 -18.10
C SER A 19 -1.44 -9.96 -18.89
N ILE A 20 -1.67 -11.16 -18.36
CA ILE A 20 -1.23 -12.42 -18.99
C ILE A 20 -2.41 -13.26 -19.47
N LYS A 21 -3.56 -13.23 -18.80
CA LYS A 21 -4.71 -14.10 -19.08
C LYS A 21 -5.94 -13.32 -19.55
N ARG A 22 -6.58 -13.80 -20.61
CA ARG A 22 -7.90 -13.36 -21.07
C ARG A 22 -9.01 -13.87 -20.14
N LYS A 23 -10.24 -13.39 -20.32
CA LYS A 23 -11.37 -13.74 -19.42
C LYS A 23 -11.71 -15.23 -19.46
N ASN A 24 -11.49 -15.87 -20.59
CA ASN A 24 -11.66 -17.30 -20.80
C ASN A 24 -10.43 -18.14 -20.37
N GLY A 25 -9.47 -17.55 -19.63
CA GLY A 25 -8.29 -18.26 -19.12
C GLY A 25 -7.16 -18.44 -20.14
N ILE A 26 -7.38 -18.17 -21.42
CA ILE A 26 -6.36 -18.28 -22.47
C ILE A 26 -5.27 -17.23 -22.27
N LEU A 27 -4.00 -17.62 -22.45
CA LEU A 27 -2.86 -16.70 -22.43
C LEU A 27 -3.02 -15.64 -23.53
N ARG A 28 -2.74 -14.38 -23.16
CA ARG A 28 -2.76 -13.25 -24.10
C ARG A 28 -1.58 -13.29 -25.06
N TRP A 29 -0.45 -13.75 -24.56
CA TRP A 29 0.82 -13.83 -25.27
C TRP A 29 1.08 -15.27 -25.67
N SER A 30 1.54 -15.49 -26.90
CA SER A 30 1.76 -16.82 -27.49
C SER A 30 2.96 -17.59 -26.92
N ASN A 31 3.66 -17.01 -25.96
CA ASN A 31 4.91 -17.54 -25.44
C ASN A 31 4.66 -18.45 -24.25
N ASN A 32 5.50 -19.49 -24.09
CA ASN A 32 5.58 -20.38 -22.92
C ASN A 32 6.07 -19.62 -21.68
N LEU A 33 5.33 -18.60 -21.25
CA LEU A 33 5.62 -17.86 -20.05
C LEU A 33 5.45 -18.79 -18.84
N PRO A 34 6.38 -18.76 -17.87
CA PRO A 34 6.22 -19.51 -16.64
C PRO A 34 4.90 -19.15 -15.95
N GLU A 35 4.26 -20.14 -15.31
CA GLU A 35 2.96 -19.94 -14.67
C GLU A 35 2.97 -18.82 -13.63
N TRP A 36 4.09 -18.57 -12.97
CA TRP A 36 4.25 -17.54 -11.94
C TRP A 36 4.40 -16.11 -12.49
N THR A 37 4.51 -15.92 -13.81
CA THR A 37 4.76 -14.60 -14.42
C THR A 37 3.68 -13.58 -14.03
N TRP A 38 2.42 -14.02 -13.93
CA TRP A 38 1.33 -13.09 -13.60
C TRP A 38 1.44 -12.57 -12.19
N LEU A 39 1.94 -13.41 -11.27
CA LEU A 39 2.17 -13.03 -9.88
C LEU A 39 3.29 -12.00 -9.82
N SER A 40 4.41 -12.22 -10.51
CA SER A 40 5.51 -11.25 -10.57
C SER A 40 5.11 -9.90 -11.13
N ILE A 41 4.33 -9.86 -12.21
CA ILE A 41 3.78 -8.59 -12.74
C ILE A 41 2.87 -7.95 -11.70
N GLY A 42 2.01 -8.72 -11.04
CA GLY A 42 1.13 -8.23 -9.99
C GLY A 42 1.89 -7.65 -8.79
N LEU A 43 3.00 -8.27 -8.38
CA LEU A 43 3.88 -7.76 -7.34
C LEU A 43 4.60 -6.48 -7.78
N GLY A 44 5.03 -6.39 -9.04
CA GLY A 44 5.57 -5.15 -9.61
C GLY A 44 4.55 -4.00 -9.55
N TYR A 45 3.29 -4.27 -9.90
CA TYR A 45 2.21 -3.28 -9.74
C TYR A 45 1.95 -2.93 -8.27
N ALA A 46 1.97 -3.90 -7.36
CA ALA A 46 1.78 -3.66 -5.93
C ALA A 46 2.91 -2.80 -5.34
N PHE A 47 4.15 -2.99 -5.82
CA PHE A 47 5.30 -2.19 -5.42
C PHE A 47 5.12 -0.72 -5.83
N ILE A 48 4.71 -0.47 -7.08
CA ILE A 48 4.46 0.88 -7.59
C ILE A 48 3.23 1.50 -6.93
N SER A 49 2.19 0.70 -6.65
CA SER A 49 0.95 1.22 -6.07
C SER A 49 1.19 1.86 -4.72
N HIS A 50 2.18 1.40 -3.94
CA HIS A 50 2.53 2.02 -2.68
C HIS A 50 2.80 3.53 -2.85
N ALA A 51 3.74 3.91 -3.70
CA ALA A 51 4.10 5.31 -3.93
C ALA A 51 2.91 6.15 -4.41
N VAL A 52 2.03 5.56 -5.24
CA VAL A 52 0.79 6.24 -5.69
C VAL A 52 -0.16 6.47 -4.53
N ILE A 53 -0.38 5.47 -3.67
CA ILE A 53 -1.27 5.62 -2.51
C ILE A 53 -0.70 6.67 -1.54
N ASP A 54 0.60 6.64 -1.27
CA ASP A 54 1.23 7.58 -0.34
C ASP A 54 1.22 9.02 -0.86
N THR A 55 1.48 9.21 -2.16
CA THR A 55 1.34 10.51 -2.81
C THR A 55 -0.06 11.09 -2.59
N LEU A 56 -1.10 10.25 -2.56
CA LEU A 56 -2.48 10.70 -2.31
C LEU A 56 -2.77 10.85 -0.80
N ALA A 57 -2.24 9.94 0.02
CA ALA A 57 -2.47 9.90 1.46
C ALA A 57 -1.72 11.00 2.22
N ILE A 58 -0.61 11.51 1.68
CA ILE A 58 0.16 12.59 2.29
C ILE A 58 -0.61 13.91 2.37
N PHE A 59 -1.75 14.05 1.67
CA PHE A 59 -2.60 15.23 1.82
C PHE A 59 -3.56 15.14 3.00
N THR A 60 -3.81 13.94 3.53
CA THR A 60 -4.88 13.69 4.51
C THR A 60 -4.38 12.96 5.75
N TYR A 61 -3.11 13.16 6.12
CA TYR A 61 -2.51 12.50 7.28
C TYR A 61 -3.26 12.80 8.60
N HIS A 62 -3.33 11.76 9.45
CA HIS A 62 -3.90 11.82 10.80
C HIS A 62 -2.82 11.42 11.82
N ASP A 63 -2.45 12.37 12.68
CA ASP A 63 -1.53 12.16 13.79
C ASP A 63 -2.13 11.24 14.87
N CYS A 64 -1.36 10.21 15.25
CA CYS A 64 -1.69 9.23 16.29
C CYS A 64 -1.09 9.57 17.66
N SER A 65 -0.22 10.57 17.74
CA SER A 65 0.48 10.96 18.96
C SER A 65 -0.46 11.48 20.05
N PRO A 66 -0.02 11.53 21.32
CA PRO A 66 -0.80 12.13 22.40
C PRO A 66 -1.19 13.60 22.13
N SER A 67 -0.40 14.34 21.34
CA SER A 67 -0.68 15.72 20.91
C SER A 67 -1.69 15.83 19.78
N GLY A 68 -2.02 14.72 19.08
CA GLY A 68 -3.02 14.69 18.02
C GLY A 68 -4.45 14.91 18.55
N SER A 69 -5.32 15.48 17.71
CA SER A 69 -6.73 15.69 18.05
C SER A 69 -7.44 14.36 18.29
N PHE A 70 -8.53 14.37 19.07
CA PHE A 70 -9.33 13.15 19.29
C PHE A 70 -9.81 12.55 17.97
N PHE A 71 -10.31 13.39 17.05
CA PHE A 71 -10.72 12.98 15.71
C PHE A 71 -9.60 12.26 14.95
N SER A 72 -8.42 12.90 14.84
CA SER A 72 -7.26 12.36 14.13
C SER A 72 -6.83 11.01 14.67
N ARG A 73 -6.75 10.87 16.00
CA ARG A 73 -6.40 9.60 16.65
C ARG A 73 -7.45 8.53 16.40
N SER A 74 -8.74 8.86 16.46
CA SER A 74 -9.82 7.92 16.16
C SER A 74 -9.76 7.42 14.72
N VAL A 75 -9.51 8.31 13.76
CA VAL A 75 -9.36 7.95 12.35
C VAL A 75 -8.14 7.06 12.14
N PHE A 76 -6.98 7.44 12.69
CA PHE A 76 -5.76 6.65 12.60
C PHE A 76 -5.97 5.21 13.12
N TRP A 77 -6.47 5.06 14.34
CA TRP A 77 -6.69 3.74 14.95
C TRP A 77 -7.81 2.96 14.25
N GLY A 78 -8.83 3.64 13.73
CA GLY A 78 -9.86 3.03 12.89
C GLY A 78 -9.27 2.44 11.61
N TRP A 79 -8.35 3.15 10.95
CA TRP A 79 -7.63 2.62 9.80
C TRP A 79 -6.71 1.45 10.14
N MET A 80 -6.03 1.48 11.29
CA MET A 80 -5.24 0.34 11.76
C MET A 80 -6.10 -0.91 11.98
N LEU A 81 -7.25 -0.76 12.65
CA LEU A 81 -8.18 -1.87 12.84
C LEU A 81 -8.72 -2.40 11.50
N GLY A 82 -9.11 -1.51 10.59
CA GLY A 82 -9.55 -1.88 9.25
C GLY A 82 -8.48 -2.66 8.48
N ALA A 83 -7.22 -2.27 8.60
CA ALA A 83 -6.10 -2.94 7.95
C ALA A 83 -5.91 -4.37 8.49
N ILE A 84 -5.99 -4.57 9.81
CA ILE A 84 -5.91 -5.89 10.43
C ILE A 84 -7.04 -6.81 9.92
N ILE A 85 -8.26 -6.28 9.83
CA ILE A 85 -9.42 -7.02 9.31
C ILE A 85 -9.18 -7.42 7.84
N ILE A 86 -8.72 -6.50 6.99
CA ILE A 86 -8.43 -6.75 5.58
C ILE A 86 -7.31 -7.79 5.43
N LEU A 87 -6.24 -7.69 6.21
CA LEU A 87 -5.13 -8.63 6.19
C LEU A 87 -5.60 -10.04 6.55
N ALA A 88 -6.30 -10.19 7.68
CA ALA A 88 -6.82 -11.46 8.14
C ALA A 88 -7.81 -12.07 7.14
N TRP A 89 -8.72 -11.26 6.61
CA TRP A 89 -9.66 -11.68 5.57
C TRP A 89 -8.95 -12.10 4.29
N GLY A 90 -8.00 -11.29 3.81
CA GLY A 90 -7.29 -11.51 2.57
C GLY A 90 -6.50 -12.81 2.58
N LEU A 91 -5.71 -13.04 3.63
CA LEU A 91 -4.94 -14.28 3.81
C LEU A 91 -5.84 -15.52 3.91
N ARG A 92 -7.02 -15.39 4.54
CA ARG A 92 -8.01 -16.48 4.61
C ARG A 92 -8.64 -16.78 3.24
N VAL A 93 -8.83 -15.77 2.40
CA VAL A 93 -9.49 -15.94 1.10
C VAL A 93 -8.55 -16.50 0.05
N ASP A 94 -7.33 -15.97 -0.05
CA ASP A 94 -6.33 -16.40 -1.02
C ASP A 94 -4.93 -15.96 -0.56
N ILE A 95 -4.00 -16.91 -0.43
CA ILE A 95 -2.64 -16.62 0.04
C ILE A 95 -1.89 -15.65 -0.89
N HIS A 96 -2.23 -15.60 -2.18
CA HIS A 96 -1.58 -14.71 -3.13
C HIS A 96 -1.83 -13.24 -2.82
N TYR A 97 -2.95 -12.93 -2.16
CA TYR A 97 -3.18 -11.59 -1.63
C TYR A 97 -2.19 -11.20 -0.55
N GLY A 98 -1.71 -12.16 0.25
CA GLY A 98 -0.65 -11.94 1.22
C GLY A 98 0.61 -11.36 0.59
N TYR A 99 1.03 -11.90 -0.56
CA TYR A 99 2.19 -11.37 -1.29
C TYR A 99 1.94 -9.96 -1.81
N GLY A 100 0.76 -9.70 -2.39
CA GLY A 100 0.40 -8.36 -2.86
C GLY A 100 0.37 -7.33 -1.74
N MET A 101 -0.24 -7.67 -0.61
CA MET A 101 -0.31 -6.84 0.59
C MET A 101 1.08 -6.54 1.16
N LEU A 102 1.93 -7.57 1.30
CA LEU A 102 3.28 -7.40 1.83
C LEU A 102 4.12 -6.45 0.96
N VAL A 103 4.06 -6.64 -0.37
CA VAL A 103 4.81 -5.80 -1.30
C VAL A 103 4.25 -4.38 -1.32
N SER A 104 2.93 -4.18 -1.28
CA SER A 104 2.33 -2.85 -1.26
C SER A 104 2.51 -2.09 0.05
N THR A 105 2.98 -2.74 1.12
CA THR A 105 3.39 -2.10 2.39
C THR A 105 4.90 -2.14 2.62
N SER A 106 5.67 -2.62 1.63
CA SER A 106 7.10 -2.87 1.82
C SER A 106 7.93 -1.60 2.03
N TYR A 107 7.51 -0.47 1.47
CA TYR A 107 8.18 0.82 1.63
C TYR A 107 8.16 1.26 3.10
N ASP A 108 6.99 1.23 3.74
CA ASP A 108 6.85 1.52 5.18
C ASP A 108 7.74 0.60 6.01
N LEU A 109 7.67 -0.72 5.76
CA LEU A 109 8.47 -1.71 6.48
C LEU A 109 9.98 -1.47 6.29
N TRP A 110 10.39 -1.11 5.08
CA TRP A 110 11.78 -0.87 4.75
C TRP A 110 12.27 0.47 5.32
N ASP A 111 11.61 1.58 5.01
CA ASP A 111 12.07 2.92 5.37
C ASP A 111 11.82 3.25 6.84
N HIS A 112 10.63 2.96 7.36
CA HIS A 112 10.23 3.38 8.70
C HIS A 112 10.61 2.37 9.79
N TYR A 113 10.76 1.10 9.46
CA TYR A 113 11.18 0.09 10.43
C TYR A 113 12.64 -0.31 10.22
N LEU A 114 12.99 -0.91 9.09
CA LEU A 114 14.32 -1.49 8.94
C LEU A 114 15.42 -0.42 8.86
N LEU A 115 15.32 0.54 7.94
CA LEU A 115 16.36 1.56 7.77
C LEU A 115 16.50 2.43 9.03
N ARG A 116 15.39 2.86 9.64
CA ARG A 116 15.42 3.63 10.91
C ARG A 116 16.02 2.81 12.04
N PHE A 117 15.72 1.53 12.12
CA PHE A 117 16.33 0.63 13.09
C PHE A 117 17.85 0.54 12.91
N VAL A 118 18.33 0.28 11.68
CA VAL A 118 19.77 0.18 11.42
C VAL A 118 20.47 1.51 11.67
N ASP A 119 19.91 2.65 11.25
CA ASP A 119 20.51 3.97 11.49
C ASP A 119 20.58 4.27 13.00
N GLY A 120 19.51 3.94 13.75
CA GLY A 120 19.46 4.08 15.20
C GLY A 120 20.46 3.19 15.94
N VAL A 121 20.66 1.94 15.51
CA VAL A 121 21.70 1.04 16.05
C VAL A 121 23.08 1.67 15.89
N LEU A 122 23.35 2.25 14.72
CA LEU A 122 24.64 2.91 14.43
C LEU A 122 24.83 4.21 15.23
N ASP A 123 23.75 4.84 15.67
CA ASP A 123 23.77 6.00 16.59
C ASP A 123 23.80 5.60 18.08
N GLY A 124 23.82 4.30 18.40
CA GLY A 124 23.80 3.83 19.79
C GLY A 124 22.44 3.91 20.46
N PHE A 125 21.35 3.76 19.70
CA PHE A 125 19.95 3.79 20.16
C PHE A 125 19.55 5.07 20.91
N PRO A 126 19.71 6.27 20.31
CA PRO A 126 19.33 7.51 20.97
C PRO A 126 17.81 7.58 21.19
N GLU A 127 17.37 8.29 22.22
CA GLU A 127 15.94 8.42 22.51
C GLU A 127 15.15 8.98 21.31
N GLY A 128 14.03 8.32 21.00
CA GLY A 128 13.15 8.71 19.90
C GLY A 128 13.72 8.46 18.49
N PHE A 129 14.76 7.64 18.31
CA PHE A 129 15.39 7.41 17.01
C PHE A 129 14.40 6.91 15.93
N MET A 130 13.40 6.12 16.30
CA MET A 130 12.35 5.65 15.38
C MET A 130 11.47 6.78 14.81
N GLY A 131 11.44 7.94 15.47
CA GLY A 131 10.74 9.13 15.00
C GLY A 131 11.55 10.00 14.03
N ARG A 132 12.83 9.69 13.82
CA ARG A 132 13.73 10.48 12.96
C ARG A 132 13.86 9.82 11.59
N TYR A 133 13.91 10.63 10.53
CA TYR A 133 14.25 10.11 9.20
C TYR A 133 15.70 9.67 9.15
N THR A 134 15.96 8.62 8.36
CA THR A 134 17.33 8.12 8.20
C THR A 134 18.18 9.11 7.45
N HIS A 135 19.40 9.32 7.93
CA HIS A 135 20.33 10.28 7.36
C HIS A 135 21.49 9.58 6.63
N ARG A 136 21.94 8.41 7.11
CA ARG A 136 22.99 7.62 6.45
C ARG A 136 22.51 6.87 5.21
N PHE A 137 21.25 6.40 5.24
CA PHE A 137 20.71 5.51 4.21
C PHE A 137 19.69 6.19 3.29
N LYS A 138 19.84 7.51 3.07
CA LYS A 138 18.91 8.27 2.23
C LYS A 138 18.75 7.68 0.84
N SER A 139 19.83 7.24 0.20
CA SER A 139 19.81 6.64 -1.14
C SER A 139 19.11 5.28 -1.22
N LEU A 140 18.83 4.65 -0.07
CA LEU A 140 18.12 3.38 0.01
C LEU A 140 16.64 3.55 0.33
N GLN A 141 16.18 4.78 0.57
CA GLN A 141 14.77 5.06 0.89
C GLN A 141 13.89 4.82 -0.33
N LEU A 142 12.90 3.95 -0.18
CA LEU A 142 11.94 3.65 -1.25
C LEU A 142 10.95 4.79 -1.47
N HIS A 143 10.64 5.58 -0.43
CA HIS A 143 9.75 6.75 -0.55
C HIS A 143 10.31 7.85 -1.47
N GLN A 144 11.56 7.74 -1.94
CA GLN A 144 12.05 8.62 -3.01
C GLN A 144 11.16 8.58 -4.26
N LEU A 145 10.52 7.45 -4.56
CA LEU A 145 9.57 7.37 -5.68
C LEU A 145 8.31 8.19 -5.42
N GLU A 146 7.77 8.16 -4.20
CA GLU A 146 6.65 9.00 -3.79
C GLU A 146 7.03 10.48 -3.90
N TRP A 147 8.21 10.86 -3.38
CA TRP A 147 8.69 12.24 -3.43
C TRP A 147 8.87 12.73 -4.87
N LEU A 148 9.38 11.87 -5.76
CA LEU A 148 9.47 12.20 -7.18
C LEU A 148 8.08 12.53 -7.76
N ILE A 149 7.04 11.77 -7.41
CA ILE A 149 5.68 12.04 -7.89
C ILE A 149 5.16 13.35 -7.31
N LEU A 150 5.34 13.58 -6.01
CA LEU A 150 4.90 14.80 -5.32
C LEU A 150 5.57 16.05 -5.90
N ASP A 151 6.89 16.03 -6.04
CA ASP A 151 7.67 17.19 -6.50
C ASP A 151 7.35 17.57 -7.94
N ASN A 152 6.95 16.61 -8.78
CA ASN A 152 6.64 16.86 -10.19
C ASN A 152 5.16 17.13 -10.46
N LEU A 153 4.22 16.49 -9.74
CA LEU A 153 2.79 16.57 -10.05
C LEU A 153 1.98 17.39 -9.04
N PHE A 154 2.43 17.47 -7.79
CA PHE A 154 1.66 18.09 -6.71
C PHE A 154 2.46 19.17 -5.95
N SER A 155 3.49 19.72 -6.60
CA SER A 155 4.25 20.84 -6.06
C SER A 155 3.32 22.03 -5.81
N GLY A 156 3.35 22.54 -4.57
CA GLY A 156 2.53 23.67 -4.15
C GLY A 156 1.08 23.34 -3.78
N VAL A 157 0.69 22.05 -3.73
CA VAL A 157 -0.63 21.65 -3.23
C VAL A 157 -0.62 21.62 -1.70
N ASP A 158 -1.60 22.30 -1.10
CA ASP A 158 -1.75 22.37 0.36
C ASP A 158 -2.10 21.01 0.97
N ARG A 159 -1.56 20.76 2.16
CA ARG A 159 -1.87 19.56 2.94
C ARG A 159 -3.01 19.83 3.92
N HIS A 160 -3.92 18.88 4.06
CA HIS A 160 -5.16 19.01 4.84
C HIS A 160 -5.17 18.05 6.03
N TYR A 161 -4.12 18.13 6.85
CA TYR A 161 -3.93 17.25 8.01
C TYR A 161 -5.03 17.37 9.05
N GLY A 162 -5.60 16.23 9.43
CA GLY A 162 -6.67 16.16 10.41
C GLY A 162 -7.98 16.88 10.01
N ASP A 163 -8.15 17.28 8.75
CA ASP A 163 -9.38 17.93 8.27
C ASP A 163 -10.49 16.88 8.06
N PRO A 164 -11.62 16.95 8.79
CA PRO A 164 -12.70 15.97 8.66
C PRO A 164 -13.32 15.90 7.26
N ARG A 165 -13.26 16.97 6.47
CA ARG A 165 -13.81 17.00 5.10
C ARG A 165 -13.07 16.03 4.19
N PHE A 166 -11.77 15.85 4.42
CA PHE A 166 -10.92 14.99 3.60
C PHE A 166 -11.01 13.51 3.98
N LEU A 167 -11.52 13.19 5.18
CA LEU A 167 -11.84 11.80 5.54
C LEU A 167 -12.84 11.18 4.56
N VAL A 168 -13.79 11.96 4.03
CA VAL A 168 -14.76 11.47 3.02
C VAL A 168 -14.03 10.99 1.77
N VAL A 169 -12.97 11.67 1.35
CA VAL A 169 -12.16 11.28 0.19
C VAL A 169 -11.45 9.97 0.45
N GLU A 170 -10.86 9.79 1.64
CA GLU A 170 -10.22 8.54 2.03
C GLU A 170 -11.21 7.37 2.04
N LEU A 171 -12.40 7.58 2.62
CA LEU A 171 -13.48 6.59 2.67
C LEU A 171 -13.95 6.21 1.27
N MET A 172 -14.15 7.20 0.39
CA MET A 172 -14.51 6.96 -1.01
C MET A 172 -13.42 6.15 -1.72
N PHE A 173 -12.15 6.49 -1.51
CA PHE A 173 -11.03 5.79 -2.11
C PHE A 173 -10.97 4.32 -1.67
N VAL A 174 -11.07 4.06 -0.36
CA VAL A 174 -11.12 2.70 0.19
C VAL A 174 -12.35 1.94 -0.33
N ALA A 175 -13.51 2.59 -0.40
CA ALA A 175 -14.73 1.98 -0.95
C ALA A 175 -14.56 1.57 -2.42
N ILE A 176 -13.94 2.41 -3.25
CA ILE A 176 -13.64 2.09 -4.66
C ILE A 176 -12.72 0.87 -4.74
N LEU A 177 -11.70 0.76 -3.90
CA LEU A 177 -10.81 -0.41 -3.86
C LEU A 177 -11.55 -1.69 -3.43
N ILE A 178 -12.43 -1.61 -2.43
CA ILE A 178 -13.27 -2.74 -2.00
C ILE A 178 -14.21 -3.18 -3.13
N LEU A 179 -14.88 -2.24 -3.79
CA LEU A 179 -15.78 -2.53 -4.91
C LEU A 179 -15.01 -3.13 -6.09
N SER A 180 -13.85 -2.58 -6.42
CA SER A 180 -12.96 -3.08 -7.47
C SER A 180 -12.52 -4.50 -7.18
N LEU A 181 -12.03 -4.77 -5.96
CA LEU A 181 -11.63 -6.11 -5.55
C LEU A 181 -12.80 -7.08 -5.54
N SER A 182 -13.98 -6.65 -5.09
CA SER A 182 -15.20 -7.47 -5.10
C SER A 182 -15.61 -7.85 -6.52
N TYR A 183 -15.53 -6.90 -7.46
CA TYR A 183 -15.78 -7.14 -8.88
C TYR A 183 -14.73 -8.09 -9.48
N LEU A 184 -13.44 -7.86 -9.22
CA LEU A 184 -12.34 -8.67 -9.74
C LEU A 184 -12.42 -10.10 -9.22
N ARG A 185 -12.69 -10.31 -7.93
CA ARG A 185 -12.89 -11.66 -7.36
C ARG A 185 -13.98 -12.45 -8.05
N ARG A 186 -15.07 -11.79 -8.49
CA ARG A 186 -16.19 -12.44 -9.18
C ARG A 186 -15.90 -12.66 -10.67
N SER A 187 -15.32 -11.67 -11.32
CA SER A 187 -15.11 -11.66 -12.77
C SER A 187 -13.82 -12.35 -13.21
N ARG A 188 -12.82 -12.43 -12.32
CA ARG A 188 -11.43 -12.87 -12.51
C ARG A 188 -10.89 -13.55 -11.24
N PRO A 189 -11.41 -14.72 -10.83
CA PRO A 189 -10.84 -15.42 -9.68
C PRO A 189 -9.37 -15.81 -9.94
N LEU A 190 -8.50 -15.63 -8.94
CA LEU A 190 -7.06 -15.96 -9.06
C LEU A 190 -6.83 -17.47 -9.19
N MET A 191 -7.57 -18.26 -8.42
CA MET A 191 -7.62 -19.70 -8.53
C MET A 191 -9.02 -20.18 -8.90
N SER A 192 -9.10 -21.21 -9.75
CA SER A 192 -10.36 -21.92 -9.97
C SER A 192 -10.79 -22.55 -8.65
N LYS A 193 -12.05 -22.38 -8.26
CA LYS A 193 -12.64 -23.24 -7.23
C LYS A 193 -12.52 -24.67 -7.76
N LYS A 194 -11.69 -25.49 -7.11
CA LYS A 194 -11.74 -26.94 -7.28
C LYS A 194 -12.99 -27.45 -6.57
#